data_AF-A0AAJ2YRT0-F1
#
_entry.id   AF-A0AAJ2YRT0-F1
#
_cell.length_a   1.000
_cell.length_b   1.000
_cell.length_c   1.000
_cell.angle_alpha   90.00
_cell.angle_beta   90.00
_cell.angle_gamma   90.00
#
_symmetry.space_group_name_H-M   'P 1'
#
loop_
_entity.id
_entity.type
_entity.pdbx_description
1 polymer ?
#
loop_
_entity_poly.entity_id
_entity_poly.type
_entity_poly.pdbx_seq_one_letter_code
_entity_poly.pdbx_strand_id
1 'polypeptide(L)' 'SVKSALVNEYNVDASRLSTQGFAWDQPIADNKTKEGRAMNRRVFAAISGSRTVLVQPDQQAQ' A
#
# COMPACT_ATOMS: atom_id res chain seq x y z
N SER A 1 5.83 -12.07 -7.13
CA SER A 1 5.96 -10.62 -6.79
C SER A 1 5.00 -10.31 -5.65
N VAL A 2 5.12 -9.16 -4.97
CA VAL A 2 4.22 -8.79 -3.86
C VAL A 2 2.74 -8.77 -4.32
N LYS A 3 2.48 -8.31 -5.55
CA LYS A 3 1.14 -8.37 -6.16
C LYS A 3 0.59 -9.78 -6.23
N SER A 4 1.37 -10.77 -6.66
CA SER A 4 0.93 -12.16 -6.75
C SER A 4 0.53 -12.74 -5.39
N ALA A 5 1.31 -12.45 -4.33
CA ALA A 5 0.97 -12.91 -2.98
C ALA A 5 -0.36 -12.28 -2.50
N LEU A 6 -0.55 -10.97 -2.71
CA LEU A 6 -1.80 -10.28 -2.35
C LEU A 6 -3.03 -10.86 -3.07
N VAL A 7 -2.89 -11.22 -4.34
CA VAL A 7 -3.99 -11.80 -5.12
C VAL A 7 -4.25 -13.26 -4.72
N ASN A 8 -3.20 -14.08 -4.66
CA ASN A 8 -3.35 -15.53 -4.55
C ASN A 8 -3.53 -16.01 -3.10
N GLU A 9 -2.86 -15.38 -2.13
CA GLU A 9 -2.87 -15.80 -0.74
C GLU A 9 -3.91 -15.03 0.08
N TYR A 10 -4.10 -13.74 -0.24
CA TYR A 10 -4.99 -12.85 0.51
C TYR A 10 -6.28 -12.50 -0.24
N ASN A 11 -6.47 -13.08 -1.43
CA ASN A 11 -7.68 -12.93 -2.25
C ASN A 11 -8.05 -11.46 -2.54
N VAL A 12 -7.06 -10.59 -2.64
CA VAL A 12 -7.26 -9.19 -3.03
C VAL A 12 -7.50 -9.12 -4.53
N ASP A 13 -8.61 -8.52 -4.94
CA ASP A 13 -8.95 -8.35 -6.34
C ASP A 13 -7.81 -7.62 -7.10
N ALA A 14 -7.30 -8.27 -8.15
CA ALA A 14 -6.21 -7.76 -8.95
C ALA A 14 -6.50 -6.41 -9.62
N SER A 15 -7.79 -6.10 -9.88
CA SER A 15 -8.24 -4.82 -10.44
C SER A 15 -8.05 -3.65 -9.47
N ARG A 16 -7.96 -3.91 -8.16
CA ARG A 16 -7.72 -2.89 -7.12
C ARG A 16 -6.24 -2.59 -6.91
N LEU A 17 -5.34 -3.30 -7.59
CA LEU A 17 -3.90 -3.26 -7.34
C LEU A 17 -3.14 -2.69 -8.55
N SER A 18 -2.57 -1.50 -8.36
CA SER A 18 -1.56 -0.92 -9.25
C SER A 18 -0.15 -1.11 -8.67
N THR A 19 0.82 -1.38 -9.52
CA THR A 19 2.23 -1.55 -9.11
C THR A 19 3.14 -0.76 -10.03
N GLN A 20 4.03 0.04 -9.44
CA GLN A 20 5.06 0.81 -10.14
C GLN A 20 6.44 0.40 -9.60
N GLY A 21 7.40 0.16 -10.48
CA GLY A 21 8.81 -0.02 -10.11
C GLY A 21 9.54 1.32 -10.13
N PHE A 22 10.15 1.70 -9.00
CA PHE A 22 10.93 2.94 -8.87
C PHE A 22 12.46 2.74 -8.97
N ALA A 23 12.90 1.50 -9.20
CA ALA A 23 14.31 1.11 -9.34
C ALA A 23 15.25 1.86 -8.37
N TRP A 24 16.13 2.71 -8.88
CA TRP A 24 17.13 3.46 -8.13
C TRP A 24 16.80 4.95 -7.98
N ASP A 25 15.66 5.39 -8.53
CA ASP A 25 15.36 6.81 -8.73
C ASP A 25 14.90 7.51 -7.44
N GLN A 26 14.60 6.75 -6.38
CA GLN A 26 14.15 7.27 -5.09
C GLN A 26 14.85 6.58 -3.90
N PRO A 27 16.15 6.83 -3.67
CA PRO A 27 16.84 6.37 -2.49
C PRO A 27 16.35 7.12 -1.24
N ILE A 28 16.25 6.42 -0.10
CA ILE A 28 16.04 7.06 1.21
C ILE A 28 17.31 7.13 2.05
N ALA A 29 18.33 6.38 1.67
CA ALA A 29 19.60 6.36 2.36
C ALA A 29 20.74 6.36 1.35
N ASP A 30 21.94 6.69 1.83
CA ASP A 30 23.14 6.72 1.00
C ASP A 30 23.46 5.33 0.42
N ASN A 31 23.61 5.24 -0.90
CA ASN A 31 23.99 4.00 -1.59
C ASN A 31 25.46 3.60 -1.35
N LYS A 32 26.28 4.47 -0.75
CA LYS A 32 27.69 4.18 -0.48
C LYS A 32 27.87 3.23 0.70
N THR A 33 26.99 3.25 1.70
CA THR A 33 27.09 2.36 2.87
C THR A 33 26.36 1.03 2.65
N LYS A 34 26.78 -0.03 3.33
CA LYS A 34 26.10 -1.34 3.24
C LYS A 34 24.68 -1.23 3.81
N GLU A 35 24.55 -0.48 4.89
CA GLU A 35 23.34 -0.20 5.64
C GLU A 35 22.36 0.61 4.79
N GLY A 36 22.82 1.67 4.12
CA GLY A 36 21.96 2.49 3.26
C GLY A 36 21.47 1.74 2.03
N ARG A 37 22.30 0.90 1.40
CA ARG A 37 21.84 -0.02 0.34
C ARG A 37 20.81 -1.03 0.84
N ALA A 38 20.92 -1.49 2.08
CA ALA A 38 19.92 -2.38 2.67
C ALA A 38 18.59 -1.66 2.86
N MET A 39 18.61 -0.42 3.36
CA MET A 39 17.42 0.42 3.51
C MET A 39 16.73 0.74 2.18
N ASN A 40 17.48 0.92 1.09
CA ASN A 40 16.93 1.20 -0.23
C ASN A 40 16.22 -0.01 -0.89
N ARG A 41 16.48 -1.25 -0.45
CA ARG A 41 15.80 -2.46 -0.96
C ARG A 41 14.46 -2.66 -0.25
N ARG A 42 13.43 -1.93 -0.67
CA ARG A 42 12.12 -1.95 -0.01
C ARG A 42 10.96 -1.88 -1.01
N VAL A 43 9.79 -2.23 -0.51
CA VAL A 43 8.52 -2.09 -1.23
C VAL A 43 7.62 -1.16 -0.42
N PHE A 44 6.90 -0.27 -1.10
CA PHE A 44 5.87 0.56 -0.50
C PHE A 44 4.49 0.12 -0.95
N ALA A 45 3.53 0.21 -0.03
CA ALA A 45 2.12 0.04 -0.32
C ALA A 45 1.38 1.28 0.20
N ALA A 46 0.57 1.89 -0.67
CA ALA A 46 -0.37 2.94 -0.30
C ALA A 46 -1.78 2.39 -0.50
N ILE A 47 -2.62 2.51 0.53
CA ILE A 47 -4.00 2.01 0.53
C ILE A 47 -4.91 3.24 0.65
N SER A 48 -5.86 3.35 -0.26
CA SER A 48 -6.87 4.41 -0.24
C SER A 48 -8.28 3.80 -0.36
N GLY A 49 -9.25 4.47 0.24
CA GLY A 49 -10.65 4.07 0.19
C GLY A 49 -11.53 5.11 0.87
N SER A 50 -12.73 5.31 0.34
CA SER A 50 -13.76 6.16 0.93
C SER A 50 -14.90 5.30 1.44
N ARG A 51 -15.33 5.52 2.68
CA ARG A 51 -16.54 4.90 3.24
C ARG A 51 -17.64 5.95 3.33
N THR A 52 -18.72 5.75 2.59
CA THR A 52 -19.93 6.55 2.76
C THR A 52 -20.75 5.95 3.90
N VAL A 53 -20.98 6.73 4.96
CA VAL A 53 -21.91 6.36 6.04
C VAL A 53 -23.15 7.21 5.85
N LEU A 54 -24.27 6.56 5.55
CA LEU A 54 -25.58 7.22 5.60
C LEU A 54 -25.93 7.42 7.08
N VAL A 55 -25.85 8.66 7.55
CA VAL A 55 -26.37 9.03 8.87
C VAL A 55 -27.87 8.79 8.81
N GLN A 56 -28.38 7.78 9.53
CA GLN A 56 -29.80 7.69 9.79
C GLN A 56 -30.16 8.79 10.79
N PRO A 57 -31.00 9.78 10.42
CA PRO A 57 -31.72 10.52 11.44
C PRO A 57 -32.61 9.52 12.18
N ASP A 58 -32.81 9.73 13.49
CA ASP A 58 -33.71 8.96 14.37
C ASP A 58 -33.05 7.99 15.37
N GLN A 59 -32.06 8.51 16.12
CA GLN A 59 -31.73 8.05 17.48
C GLN A 59 -31.78 9.22 18.48
N GLN A 60 -32.78 10.10 18.34
CA GLN A 60 -33.15 11.11 19.34
C GLN A 60 -34.66 11.02 19.60
N ALA A 61 -35.10 9.92 20.22
CA ALA A 61 -36.33 9.85 21.02
C ALA A 61 -36.52 8.41 21.52
N GLN A 62 -35.99 8.13 22.71
CA GLN A 62 -36.61 7.23 23.69
C GLN A 62 -36.03 7.55 25.07
#